data_AF-A0A0W0YN97-F1
#
_entry.id   AF-A0A0W0YN97-F1
#
_cell.length_a   1.000
_cell.length_b   1.000
_cell.length_c   1.000
_cell.angle_alpha   90.00
_cell.angle_beta   90.00
_cell.angle_gamma   90.00
#
_symmetry.space_group_name_H-M   'P 1'
#
loop_
_entity.id
_entity.type
_entity.pdbx_description
1 polymer ?
#
loop_
_entity_poly.entity_id
_entity_poly.type
_entity_poly.pdbx_seq_one_letter_code
_entity_poly.pdbx_strand_id
1 'polypeptide(L)'
;MILPSYLNSFYQYTEFKQLKRCAELAENTFCSEVVNKDPLNELRGNLLRILGEISQVQANRYGIYSMLSNYALSFFNFHKIKGNLKDISNQELQDIKNTLIAALQGLANDFPILDVDPIDLTPIENDEVCFTSLTGRRYRLVNMVDWIKIRKAFIYPDTNSVMLVHDIEQLKRLCAQQNLSMEPKPSHIIELEQELLNIGFSVNHIEELKVPNLRKNHILVLKMLVTEYQLSHSKAIAELKGLNYEHADALNALYSRGLRGDHLRNLFIDEEEFGPHHTVVLMMLMDDWHYDVEAAVRCISGCDFEEIQKFYSIPAPTR
;
A
#
# COMPACT_ATOMS: atom_id res chain seq x y z
N MET A 1 30.16 -26.20 -25.65
CA MET A 1 29.53 -24.88 -25.78
C MET A 1 29.78 -24.13 -24.48
N ILE A 2 29.93 -22.81 -24.50
CA ILE A 2 30.39 -22.02 -23.34
C ILE A 2 29.17 -21.48 -22.60
N LEU A 3 29.07 -21.77 -21.29
CA LEU A 3 28.03 -21.21 -20.44
C LEU A 3 28.17 -19.69 -20.29
N PRO A 4 27.08 -18.96 -19.99
CA PRO A 4 27.16 -17.55 -19.63
C PRO A 4 28.20 -17.33 -18.52
N SER A 5 28.99 -16.26 -18.65
CA SER A 5 30.14 -16.00 -17.77
C SER A 5 29.78 -15.94 -16.28
N TYR A 6 28.58 -15.49 -15.95
CA TYR A 6 28.07 -15.38 -14.58
C TYR A 6 27.75 -16.72 -13.91
N LEU A 7 27.70 -17.84 -14.67
CA LEU A 7 27.46 -19.19 -14.12
C LEU A 7 28.74 -20.01 -13.96
N ASN A 8 29.84 -19.61 -14.60
CA ASN A 8 31.09 -20.40 -14.63
C ASN A 8 31.68 -20.63 -13.23
N SER A 9 31.54 -19.67 -12.33
CA SER A 9 32.03 -19.77 -10.96
C SER A 9 31.34 -20.88 -10.15
N PHE A 10 30.17 -21.38 -10.53
CA PHE A 10 29.53 -22.46 -9.78
C PHE A 10 30.30 -23.79 -9.83
N TYR A 11 31.06 -24.03 -10.91
CA TYR A 11 31.85 -25.25 -11.05
C TYR A 11 33.01 -25.37 -10.06
N GLN A 12 33.42 -24.26 -9.43
CA GLN A 12 34.49 -24.30 -8.43
C GLN A 12 34.03 -24.93 -7.10
N TYR A 13 32.73 -25.11 -6.87
CA TYR A 13 32.14 -25.60 -5.61
C TYR A 13 31.81 -27.10 -5.64
N THR A 14 32.80 -27.94 -5.94
CA THR A 14 32.63 -29.39 -6.15
C THR A 14 32.15 -30.17 -4.92
N GLU A 15 32.42 -29.67 -3.72
CA GLU A 15 32.02 -30.31 -2.45
C GLU A 15 30.59 -29.96 -2.00
N PHE A 16 30.01 -28.90 -2.56
CA PHE A 16 28.70 -28.38 -2.15
C PHE A 16 27.59 -29.02 -2.98
N LYS A 17 26.98 -30.08 -2.47
CA LYS A 17 25.93 -30.85 -3.16
C LYS A 17 24.85 -29.97 -3.81
N GLN A 18 24.39 -28.91 -3.13
CA GLN A 18 23.38 -27.98 -3.64
C GLN A 18 23.90 -27.07 -4.77
N LEU A 19 25.12 -26.52 -4.65
CA LEU A 19 25.73 -25.69 -5.70
C LEU A 19 26.11 -26.53 -6.92
N LYS A 20 26.61 -27.76 -6.70
CA LYS A 20 26.84 -28.73 -7.76
C LYS A 20 25.57 -29.01 -8.55
N ARG A 21 24.43 -29.22 -7.88
CA ARG A 21 23.14 -29.37 -8.54
C ARG A 21 22.75 -28.14 -9.35
N CYS A 22 23.05 -26.92 -8.87
CA CYS A 22 22.81 -25.70 -9.65
C CYS A 22 23.69 -25.64 -10.91
N ALA A 23 24.98 -26.03 -10.81
CA ALA A 23 25.87 -26.12 -11.96
C ALA A 23 25.37 -27.14 -13.00
N GLU A 24 24.95 -28.32 -12.56
CA GLU A 24 24.36 -29.35 -13.44
C GLU A 24 23.07 -28.85 -14.13
N LEU A 25 22.19 -28.18 -13.38
CA LEU A 25 20.97 -27.59 -13.95
C LEU A 25 21.28 -26.48 -14.96
N ALA A 26 22.24 -25.61 -14.66
CA ALA A 26 22.71 -24.59 -15.60
C ALA A 26 23.25 -25.22 -16.88
N GLU A 27 24.12 -26.23 -16.77
CA GLU A 27 24.64 -26.97 -17.92
C GLU A 27 23.52 -27.52 -18.79
N ASN A 28 22.58 -28.24 -18.19
CA ASN A 28 21.46 -28.84 -18.92
C ASN A 28 20.56 -27.78 -19.57
N THR A 29 20.30 -26.68 -18.87
CA THR A 29 19.39 -25.61 -19.32
C THR A 29 19.97 -24.79 -20.47
N PHE A 30 21.29 -24.57 -20.49
CA PHE A 30 21.93 -23.71 -21.49
C PHE A 30 22.65 -24.48 -22.60
N CYS A 31 22.96 -25.77 -22.41
CA CYS A 31 23.52 -26.64 -23.47
C CYS A 31 22.44 -27.22 -24.39
N SER A 32 21.21 -27.37 -23.90
CA SER A 32 20.06 -27.70 -24.74
C SER A 32 19.52 -26.34 -25.24
N GLU A 33 19.23 -26.14 -26.52
CA GLU A 33 18.57 -24.92 -27.01
C GLU A 33 17.13 -24.88 -26.48
N VAL A 34 16.95 -24.59 -25.19
CA VAL A 34 15.68 -24.82 -24.51
C VAL A 34 14.68 -23.73 -24.92
N VAL A 35 13.65 -24.14 -25.66
CA VAL A 35 12.43 -23.34 -25.96
C VAL A 35 11.49 -23.29 -24.75
N ASN A 36 11.65 -24.18 -23.76
CA ASN A 36 10.84 -24.29 -22.53
C ASN A 36 11.41 -23.49 -21.32
N LYS A 37 10.57 -22.72 -20.63
CA LYS A 37 10.96 -21.90 -19.46
C LYS A 37 11.14 -22.71 -18.16
N ASP A 38 10.66 -23.96 -18.08
CA ASP A 38 10.66 -24.74 -16.83
C ASP A 38 12.05 -24.96 -16.21
N PRO A 39 13.10 -25.36 -16.97
CA PRO A 39 14.42 -25.61 -16.38
C PRO A 39 15.11 -24.34 -15.87
N LEU A 40 14.89 -23.19 -16.54
CA LEU A 40 15.36 -21.89 -16.08
C LEU A 40 14.70 -21.50 -14.74
N ASN A 41 13.39 -21.76 -14.62
CA ASN A 41 12.66 -21.51 -13.39
C ASN A 41 13.13 -22.44 -12.25
N GLU A 42 13.42 -23.72 -12.53
CA GLU A 42 13.99 -24.66 -11.56
C GLU A 42 15.39 -24.20 -11.08
N LEU A 43 16.26 -23.80 -12.00
CA LEU A 43 17.57 -23.25 -11.66
C LEU A 43 17.41 -22.01 -10.77
N ARG A 44 16.57 -21.07 -11.16
CA ARG A 44 16.31 -19.83 -10.41
C ARG A 44 15.79 -20.12 -9.00
N GLY A 45 14.81 -21.02 -8.87
CA GLY A 45 14.25 -21.42 -7.57
C GLY A 45 15.30 -22.05 -6.65
N ASN A 46 16.18 -22.89 -7.20
CA ASN A 46 17.27 -23.49 -6.43
C ASN A 46 18.30 -22.45 -5.97
N LEU A 47 18.70 -21.52 -6.83
CA LEU A 47 19.63 -20.44 -6.47
C LEU A 47 19.06 -19.53 -5.38
N LEU A 48 17.78 -19.14 -5.49
CA LEU A 48 17.08 -18.34 -4.48
C LEU A 48 17.02 -19.05 -3.13
N ARG A 49 16.71 -20.35 -3.13
CA ARG A 49 16.67 -21.15 -1.90
C ARG A 49 18.04 -21.18 -1.21
N ILE A 50 19.11 -21.46 -1.95
CA ILE A 50 20.47 -21.49 -1.40
C ILE A 50 20.86 -20.11 -0.87
N LEU A 51 20.52 -19.03 -1.58
CA LEU A 51 20.76 -17.66 -1.11
C LEU A 51 20.07 -17.38 0.23
N GLY A 52 18.83 -17.85 0.39
CA GLY A 52 18.08 -17.78 1.64
C GLY A 52 18.77 -18.55 2.77
N GLU A 53 19.17 -19.79 2.52
CA GLU A 53 19.88 -20.64 3.49
C GLU A 53 21.21 -20.02 3.94
N ILE A 54 22.03 -19.52 3.01
CA ILE A 54 23.32 -18.86 3.34
C ILE A 54 23.10 -17.58 4.15
N SER A 55 22.09 -16.77 3.79
CA SER A 55 21.77 -15.55 4.52
C SER A 55 21.35 -15.84 5.96
N GLN A 56 20.60 -16.92 6.18
CA GLN A 56 20.24 -17.37 7.52
C GLN A 56 21.49 -17.83 8.30
N VAL A 57 22.38 -18.62 7.68
CA VAL A 57 23.63 -19.10 8.32
C VAL A 57 24.53 -17.94 8.76
N GLN A 58 24.67 -16.91 7.93
CA GLN A 58 25.41 -15.69 8.28
C GLN A 58 24.76 -14.95 9.46
N ALA A 59 23.43 -14.87 9.51
CA ALA A 59 22.70 -14.17 10.57
C ALA A 59 22.71 -14.92 11.91
N ASN A 60 22.74 -16.25 11.91
CA ASN A 60 22.71 -17.05 13.13
C ASN A 60 23.54 -18.34 13.02
N ARG A 61 24.85 -18.24 13.27
CA ARG A 61 25.79 -19.36 13.23
C ARG A 61 25.42 -20.54 14.13
N TYR A 62 24.63 -20.33 15.19
CA TYR A 62 24.28 -21.36 16.18
C TYR A 62 22.84 -21.90 16.05
N GLY A 63 21.91 -21.16 15.44
CA GLY A 63 20.48 -21.52 15.38
C GLY A 63 20.09 -22.55 14.32
N ILE A 64 20.92 -22.77 13.31
CA ILE A 64 20.51 -23.47 12.07
C ILE A 64 21.01 -24.92 11.98
N TYR A 65 22.02 -25.31 12.77
CA TYR A 65 22.51 -26.69 12.80
C TYR A 65 21.44 -27.72 13.22
N SER A 66 20.46 -27.29 14.02
CA SER A 66 19.30 -28.10 14.43
C SER A 66 18.21 -28.17 13.36
N MET A 67 18.01 -27.11 12.59
CA MET A 67 16.93 -27.03 11.59
C MET A 67 17.32 -27.66 10.25
N LEU A 68 18.55 -27.43 9.77
CA LEU A 68 19.04 -28.01 8.52
C LEU A 68 19.25 -29.53 8.62
N SER A 69 19.62 -30.07 9.80
CA SER A 69 19.68 -31.52 9.99
C SER A 69 18.29 -32.18 9.88
N ASN A 70 17.25 -31.51 10.39
CA ASN A 70 15.87 -32.02 10.35
C ASN A 70 15.20 -31.84 8.97
N TYR A 71 15.54 -30.78 8.22
CA TYR A 71 15.08 -30.59 6.83
C TYR A 71 15.79 -31.53 5.84
N ALA A 72 17.08 -31.81 6.06
CA ALA A 72 17.83 -32.79 5.27
C ALA A 72 17.30 -34.23 5.46
N LEU A 73 16.76 -34.56 6.65
CA LEU A 73 16.17 -35.85 6.97
C LEU A 73 14.80 -36.09 6.32
N SER A 74 14.07 -35.04 5.94
CA SER A 74 12.69 -35.16 5.45
C SER A 74 12.55 -35.18 3.92
N PHE A 75 13.55 -34.71 3.16
CA PHE A 75 13.43 -34.60 1.69
C PHE A 75 14.30 -35.55 0.86
N PHE A 76 15.39 -36.11 1.42
CA PHE A 76 16.24 -37.03 0.68
C PHE A 76 16.73 -38.16 1.59
N ASN A 77 16.11 -39.33 1.47
CA ASN A 77 16.76 -40.58 1.85
C ASN A 77 18.14 -40.62 1.20
N PHE A 78 19.23 -40.42 1.96
CA PHE A 78 20.45 -41.22 1.86
C PHE A 78 21.52 -40.84 2.91
N HIS A 79 22.10 -41.90 3.45
CA HIS A 79 23.29 -41.92 4.30
C HIS A 79 24.54 -41.36 3.60
N LYS A 80 25.42 -40.80 4.43
CA LYS A 80 26.77 -40.24 4.14
C LYS A 80 26.78 -38.80 3.62
N ILE A 81 26.55 -37.87 4.54
CA ILE A 81 27.20 -36.56 4.46
C ILE A 81 28.60 -36.71 5.06
N LYS A 82 29.63 -36.61 4.23
CA LYS A 82 30.98 -36.19 4.66
C LYS A 82 31.18 -34.78 4.10
N GLY A 83 31.28 -33.81 4.99
CA GLY A 83 31.42 -32.39 4.71
C GLY A 83 30.64 -31.59 5.75
N ASN A 84 31.35 -30.93 6.68
CA ASN A 84 30.72 -30.14 7.75
C ASN A 84 30.58 -28.70 7.25
N LEU A 85 29.35 -28.18 7.16
CA LEU A 85 29.09 -26.74 6.97
C LEU A 85 29.74 -25.87 8.06
N LYS A 86 30.26 -26.48 9.14
CA LYS A 86 30.93 -25.87 10.29
C LYS A 86 32.27 -25.22 10.00
N ASP A 87 32.91 -25.62 8.91
CA ASP A 87 34.31 -25.24 8.66
C ASP A 87 34.45 -24.08 7.65
N ILE A 88 33.33 -23.54 7.14
CA ILE A 88 33.31 -22.47 6.14
C ILE A 88 33.48 -21.12 6.82
N SER A 89 34.44 -20.32 6.35
CA SER A 89 34.68 -18.97 6.84
C SER A 89 33.55 -18.00 6.43
N ASN A 90 33.39 -16.89 7.17
CA ASN A 90 32.44 -15.85 6.79
C ASN A 90 32.77 -15.24 5.41
N GLN A 91 34.05 -15.16 5.06
CA GLN A 91 34.49 -14.64 3.78
C GLN A 91 34.04 -15.56 2.64
N GLU A 92 34.25 -16.87 2.77
CA GLU A 92 33.78 -17.84 1.78
C GLU A 92 32.25 -17.85 1.65
N LEU A 93 31.51 -17.73 2.76
CA LEU A 93 30.05 -17.59 2.70
C LEU A 93 29.62 -16.33 1.96
N GLN A 94 30.34 -15.22 2.16
CA GLN A 94 30.07 -13.96 1.47
C GLN A 94 30.40 -14.06 -0.03
N ASP A 95 31.49 -14.74 -0.39
CA ASP A 95 31.89 -14.95 -1.78
C ASP A 95 30.87 -15.84 -2.52
N ILE A 96 30.38 -16.90 -1.87
CA ILE A 96 29.29 -17.73 -2.40
C ILE A 96 28.02 -16.90 -2.58
N LYS A 97 27.66 -16.08 -1.58
CA LYS A 97 26.49 -15.20 -1.64
C LYS A 97 26.57 -14.23 -2.82
N ASN A 98 27.71 -13.56 -2.98
CA ASN A 98 27.94 -12.63 -4.10
C ASN A 98 27.85 -13.36 -5.45
N THR A 99 28.38 -14.59 -5.53
CA THR A 99 28.29 -15.43 -6.73
C THR A 99 26.83 -15.78 -7.06
N LEU A 100 26.03 -16.17 -6.07
CA LEU A 100 24.61 -16.47 -6.24
C LEU A 100 23.82 -15.25 -6.71
N ILE A 101 24.07 -14.08 -6.10
CA ILE A 101 23.44 -12.82 -6.50
C ILE A 101 23.79 -12.47 -7.95
N ALA A 102 25.07 -12.53 -8.32
CA ALA A 102 25.51 -12.24 -9.68
C ALA A 102 24.85 -13.18 -10.71
N ALA A 103 24.71 -14.46 -10.37
CA ALA A 103 24.04 -15.43 -11.22
C ALA A 103 22.54 -15.16 -11.37
N LEU A 104 21.85 -14.85 -10.27
CA LEU A 104 20.44 -14.49 -10.28
C LEU A 104 20.19 -13.21 -11.09
N GLN A 105 21.06 -12.21 -10.97
CA GLN A 105 21.01 -10.99 -11.78
C GLN A 105 21.19 -11.28 -13.27
N GLY A 106 22.18 -12.11 -13.63
CA GLY A 106 22.38 -12.54 -15.02
C GLY A 106 21.13 -13.22 -15.58
N LEU A 107 20.56 -14.18 -14.83
CA LEU A 107 19.32 -14.86 -15.21
C LEU A 107 18.12 -13.90 -15.33
N ALA A 108 18.01 -12.92 -14.44
CA ALA A 108 16.92 -11.95 -14.45
C ALA A 108 17.02 -11.00 -15.65
N ASN A 109 18.23 -10.59 -16.03
CA ASN A 109 18.46 -9.68 -17.15
C ASN A 109 18.30 -10.37 -18.49
N ASP A 110 18.87 -11.56 -18.65
CA ASP A 110 18.89 -12.27 -19.93
C ASP A 110 17.60 -13.05 -20.18
N PHE A 111 16.93 -13.51 -19.11
CA PHE A 111 15.72 -14.34 -19.17
C PHE A 111 14.66 -13.88 -18.15
N PRO A 112 14.13 -12.64 -18.28
CA PRO A 112 13.09 -12.14 -17.39
C PRO A 112 11.79 -12.93 -17.51
N ILE A 113 11.03 -12.95 -16.42
CA ILE A 113 9.66 -13.43 -16.39
C ILE A 113 8.77 -12.27 -16.85
N LEU A 114 8.17 -12.42 -18.04
CA LEU A 114 7.39 -11.40 -18.75
C LEU A 114 5.86 -11.58 -18.62
N ASP A 115 5.40 -12.35 -17.64
CA ASP A 115 3.95 -12.51 -17.43
C ASP A 115 3.34 -11.19 -16.93
N VAL A 116 2.06 -10.97 -17.23
CA VAL A 116 1.32 -9.79 -16.75
C VAL A 116 1.25 -9.85 -15.22
N ASP A 117 1.73 -8.78 -14.56
CA ASP A 117 1.83 -8.71 -13.10
C ASP A 117 0.59 -8.03 -12.47
N PRO A 118 0.22 -8.35 -11.21
CA PRO A 118 -0.92 -7.70 -10.55
C PRO A 118 -0.89 -6.17 -10.51
N ILE A 119 0.30 -5.55 -10.51
CA ILE A 119 0.42 -4.08 -10.55
C ILE A 119 0.67 -3.54 -11.96
N ASP A 120 1.14 -4.38 -12.88
CA ASP A 120 1.39 -4.05 -14.28
C ASP A 120 0.35 -4.74 -15.17
N LEU A 121 -0.84 -4.14 -15.20
CA LEU A 121 -2.04 -4.64 -15.88
C LEU A 121 -1.90 -4.77 -17.41
N THR A 122 -0.78 -4.33 -17.98
CA THR A 122 -0.44 -4.43 -19.39
C THR A 122 1.01 -4.89 -19.55
N PRO A 123 1.35 -5.59 -20.65
CA PRO A 123 2.73 -5.96 -20.97
C PRO A 123 3.68 -4.75 -20.90
N ILE A 124 4.88 -4.97 -20.39
CA ILE A 124 5.92 -3.95 -20.26
C ILE A 124 6.67 -3.81 -21.59
N GLU A 125 6.71 -2.59 -22.14
CA GLU A 125 7.46 -2.30 -23.37
C GLU A 125 8.98 -2.19 -23.09
N ASN A 126 9.81 -2.36 -24.13
CA ASN A 126 11.26 -2.50 -23.96
C ASN A 126 11.96 -1.21 -23.50
N ASP A 127 11.39 -0.04 -23.80
CA ASP A 127 11.91 1.29 -23.49
C ASP A 127 11.47 1.83 -22.12
N GLU A 128 10.56 1.13 -21.44
CA GLU A 128 10.10 1.53 -20.12
C GLU A 128 11.19 1.36 -19.05
N VAL A 129 11.20 2.30 -18.09
CA VAL A 129 12.07 2.22 -16.91
C VAL A 129 11.53 1.18 -15.94
N CYS A 130 12.24 0.07 -15.80
CA CYS A 130 11.80 -1.07 -15.02
C CYS A 130 12.74 -1.42 -13.88
N PHE A 131 12.17 -2.01 -12.85
CA PHE A 131 12.89 -2.76 -11.83
C PHE A 131 12.75 -4.25 -12.11
N THR A 132 13.86 -4.97 -12.26
CA THR A 132 13.86 -6.44 -12.37
C THR A 132 14.44 -7.02 -11.08
N SER A 133 13.63 -7.82 -10.38
CA SER A 133 14.04 -8.47 -9.14
C SER A 133 14.96 -9.67 -9.40
N LEU A 134 15.64 -10.15 -8.36
CA LEU A 134 16.37 -11.43 -8.41
C LEU A 134 15.47 -12.64 -8.69
N THR A 135 14.15 -12.52 -8.46
CA THR A 135 13.18 -13.55 -8.87
C THR A 135 12.95 -13.58 -10.38
N GLY A 136 13.53 -12.64 -11.13
CA GLY A 136 13.40 -12.51 -12.57
C GLY A 136 12.14 -11.75 -13.00
N ARG A 137 11.28 -11.34 -12.06
CA ARG A 137 10.07 -10.56 -12.34
C ARG A 137 10.47 -9.12 -12.67
N ARG A 138 9.89 -8.59 -13.74
CA ARG A 138 10.07 -7.21 -14.18
C ARG A 138 8.83 -6.41 -13.82
N TYR A 139 9.03 -5.25 -13.22
CA TYR A 139 7.99 -4.31 -12.81
C TYR A 139 8.25 -2.93 -13.40
N ARG A 140 7.20 -2.18 -13.76
CA ARG A 140 7.36 -0.74 -14.02
C ARG A 140 7.81 -0.07 -12.73
N LEU A 141 8.87 0.74 -12.82
CA LEU A 141 9.47 1.33 -11.63
C LEU A 141 8.45 2.19 -10.87
N VAL A 142 7.63 2.97 -11.58
CA VAL A 142 6.59 3.83 -10.99
C VAL A 142 5.56 3.01 -10.22
N ASN A 143 5.04 1.94 -10.82
CA ASN A 143 4.02 1.10 -10.21
C ASN A 143 4.56 0.36 -8.98
N MET A 144 5.83 -0.08 -9.05
CA MET A 144 6.52 -0.70 -7.91
C MET A 144 6.66 0.27 -6.73
N VAL A 145 7.03 1.53 -7.02
CA VAL A 145 7.15 2.58 -6.00
C VAL A 145 5.79 2.86 -5.38
N ASP A 146 4.73 3.03 -6.18
CA ASP A 146 3.39 3.27 -5.67
C ASP A 146 2.86 2.11 -4.82
N TRP A 147 3.14 0.87 -5.23
CA TRP A 147 2.84 -0.32 -4.44
C TRP A 147 3.48 -0.25 -3.05
N ILE A 148 4.78 0.06 -2.97
CA ILE A 148 5.50 0.19 -1.68
C ILE A 148 4.91 1.33 -0.84
N LYS A 149 4.55 2.46 -1.46
CA LYS A 149 3.94 3.59 -0.74
C LYS A 149 2.60 3.23 -0.11
N ILE A 150 1.76 2.52 -0.86
CA ILE A 150 0.43 2.07 -0.40
C ILE A 150 0.59 1.03 0.71
N ARG A 151 1.47 0.05 0.49
CA ARG A 151 1.70 -1.06 1.44
C ARG A 151 2.51 -0.65 2.66
N LYS A 152 3.24 0.46 2.59
CA LYS A 152 4.19 0.94 3.61
C LYS A 152 5.25 -0.11 3.97
N ALA A 153 5.59 -0.98 3.01
CA ALA A 153 6.51 -2.10 3.19
C ALA A 153 7.15 -2.51 1.87
N PHE A 154 8.39 -3.01 1.94
CA PHE A 154 9.09 -3.62 0.80
C PHE A 154 8.65 -5.08 0.62
N ILE A 155 7.54 -5.28 -0.10
CA ILE A 155 7.00 -6.61 -0.42
C ILE A 155 6.80 -6.76 -1.94
N TYR A 156 7.07 -7.95 -2.48
CA TYR A 156 6.83 -8.22 -3.90
C TYR A 156 5.31 -8.28 -4.19
N PRO A 157 4.82 -7.65 -5.26
CA PRO A 157 3.40 -7.67 -5.65
C PRO A 157 2.86 -9.07 -5.94
N ASP A 158 3.63 -9.91 -6.62
CA ASP A 158 3.20 -11.22 -7.11
C ASP A 158 3.00 -12.25 -6.00
N THR A 159 3.82 -12.18 -4.93
CA THR A 159 3.85 -13.17 -3.85
C THR A 159 3.42 -12.61 -2.49
N ASN A 160 3.31 -11.28 -2.35
CA ASN A 160 3.21 -10.57 -1.06
C ASN A 160 4.30 -10.96 -0.04
N SER A 161 5.43 -11.50 -0.51
CA SER A 161 6.57 -11.85 0.35
C SER A 161 7.51 -10.67 0.54
N VAL A 162 8.26 -10.64 1.64
CA VAL A 162 9.23 -9.59 1.93
C VAL A 162 10.34 -9.59 0.87
N MET A 163 10.69 -8.40 0.37
CA MET A 163 11.76 -8.27 -0.62
C MET A 163 13.12 -8.68 -0.07
N LEU A 164 13.95 -9.25 -0.94
CA LEU A 164 15.36 -9.49 -0.63
C LEU A 164 16.08 -8.16 -0.40
N VAL A 165 17.00 -8.12 0.56
CA VAL A 165 17.77 -6.90 0.90
C VAL A 165 18.47 -6.32 -0.34
N HIS A 166 19.04 -7.19 -1.17
CA HIS A 166 19.69 -6.79 -2.42
C HIS A 166 18.74 -6.10 -3.40
N ASP A 167 17.52 -6.62 -3.54
CA ASP A 167 16.48 -6.02 -4.39
C ASP A 167 16.03 -4.66 -3.86
N ILE A 168 15.92 -4.50 -2.52
CA ILE A 168 15.61 -3.22 -1.88
C ILE A 168 16.71 -2.19 -2.19
N GLU A 169 17.98 -2.59 -2.08
CA GLU A 169 19.12 -1.71 -2.38
C GLU A 169 19.17 -1.32 -3.86
N GLN A 170 18.95 -2.28 -4.77
CA GLN A 170 18.88 -2.01 -6.20
C GLN A 170 17.72 -1.06 -6.53
N LEU A 171 16.53 -1.30 -5.98
CA LEU A 171 15.37 -0.45 -6.16
C LEU A 171 15.64 0.97 -5.65
N LYS A 172 16.24 1.13 -4.46
CA LYS A 172 16.63 2.45 -3.93
C LYS A 172 17.58 3.20 -4.87
N ARG A 173 18.58 2.53 -5.44
CA ARG A 173 19.50 3.13 -6.40
C ARG A 173 18.78 3.57 -7.68
N LEU A 174 17.89 2.73 -8.21
CA LEU A 174 17.10 3.05 -9.40
C LEU A 174 16.16 4.24 -9.15
N CYS A 175 15.44 4.26 -8.02
CA CYS A 175 14.59 5.39 -7.64
C CYS A 175 15.37 6.69 -7.52
N ALA A 176 16.56 6.66 -6.92
CA ALA A 176 17.43 7.83 -6.82
C ALA A 176 17.88 8.35 -8.20
N GLN A 177 18.21 7.45 -9.13
CA GLN A 177 18.58 7.82 -10.50
C GLN A 177 17.41 8.48 -11.27
N GLN A 178 16.18 8.08 -10.95
CA GLN A 178 14.95 8.53 -11.61
C GLN A 178 14.22 9.64 -10.84
N ASN A 179 14.81 10.18 -9.76
CA ASN A 179 14.20 11.17 -8.86
C ASN A 179 12.81 10.75 -8.33
N LEU A 180 12.62 9.45 -8.08
CA LEU A 180 11.38 8.93 -7.49
C LEU A 180 11.49 8.81 -5.98
N SER A 181 10.58 9.45 -5.26
CA SER A 181 10.42 9.26 -3.82
C SER A 181 9.64 7.98 -3.53
N MET A 182 10.11 7.18 -2.58
CA MET A 182 9.41 6.01 -2.02
C MET A 182 8.76 6.29 -0.67
N GLU A 183 8.68 7.56 -0.25
CA GLU A 183 8.05 7.92 1.01
C GLU A 183 6.58 7.51 1.00
N PRO A 184 6.08 6.88 2.08
CA PRO A 184 4.69 6.48 2.20
C PRO A 184 3.77 7.63 1.85
N LYS A 185 2.68 7.35 1.14
CA LYS A 185 1.62 8.36 1.02
C LYS A 185 1.15 8.70 2.45
N PRO A 186 1.11 9.99 2.83
CA PRO A 186 0.56 10.38 4.13
C PRO A 186 -0.83 9.77 4.28
N SER A 187 -1.23 9.43 5.51
CA SER A 187 -2.61 8.97 5.71
C SER A 187 -3.55 10.10 5.27
N HIS A 188 -4.71 9.73 4.72
CA HIS A 188 -5.71 10.71 4.31
C HIS A 188 -6.06 11.71 5.43
N ILE A 189 -5.99 11.28 6.68
CA ILE A 189 -6.17 12.14 7.87
C ILE A 189 -5.05 13.19 7.97
N ILE A 190 -3.79 12.83 7.79
CA ILE A 190 -2.65 13.78 7.83
C ILE A 190 -2.79 14.82 6.71
N GLU A 191 -3.26 14.43 5.52
CA GLU A 191 -3.51 15.37 4.42
C GLU A 191 -4.58 16.42 4.80
N LEU A 192 -5.68 15.97 5.42
CA LEU A 192 -6.76 16.86 5.88
C LEU A 192 -6.32 17.75 7.05
N GLU A 193 -5.54 17.23 7.99
CA GLU A 193 -4.96 18.02 9.08
C GLU A 193 -4.01 19.09 8.54
N GLN A 194 -3.19 18.76 7.55
CA GLN A 194 -2.30 19.72 6.91
C GLN A 194 -3.10 20.81 6.16
N GLU A 195 -4.24 20.47 5.57
CA GLU A 195 -5.14 21.44 4.94
C GLU A 195 -5.71 22.43 5.98
N LEU A 196 -6.09 21.95 7.17
CA LEU A 196 -6.52 22.82 8.28
C LEU A 196 -5.41 23.78 8.73
N LEU A 197 -4.18 23.29 8.87
CA LEU A 197 -3.03 24.12 9.20
C LEU A 197 -2.81 25.21 8.15
N ASN A 198 -2.95 24.87 6.86
CA ASN A 198 -2.81 25.83 5.76
C ASN A 198 -3.92 26.90 5.74
N ILE A 199 -5.11 26.59 6.28
CA ILE A 199 -6.22 27.54 6.44
C ILE A 199 -5.99 28.47 7.65
N GLY A 200 -5.02 28.17 8.52
CA GLY A 200 -4.66 28.99 9.68
C GLY A 200 -5.14 28.42 11.02
N PHE A 201 -5.70 27.21 11.04
CA PHE A 201 -5.96 26.51 12.29
C PHE A 201 -4.64 26.08 12.95
N SER A 202 -4.66 25.92 14.28
CA SER A 202 -3.51 25.46 15.06
C SER A 202 -3.67 23.97 15.38
N VAL A 203 -2.61 23.32 15.86
CA VAL A 203 -2.69 21.91 16.30
C VAL A 203 -3.75 21.74 17.40
N ASN A 204 -3.80 22.65 18.38
CA ASN A 204 -4.82 22.62 19.45
C ASN A 204 -6.25 22.71 18.89
N HIS A 205 -6.47 23.55 17.88
CA HIS A 205 -7.77 23.64 17.21
C HIS A 205 -8.19 22.31 16.55
N ILE A 206 -7.23 21.61 15.92
CA ILE A 206 -7.49 20.30 15.28
C ILE A 206 -7.85 19.26 16.34
N GLU A 207 -7.15 19.25 17.48
CA GLU A 207 -7.46 18.35 18.61
C GLU A 207 -8.85 18.63 19.23
N GLU A 208 -9.30 19.89 19.21
CA GLU A 208 -10.61 20.30 19.72
C GLU A 208 -11.78 19.95 18.80
N LEU A 209 -11.55 19.83 17.49
CA LEU A 209 -12.59 19.68 16.47
C LEU A 209 -13.48 18.44 16.68
N LYS A 210 -12.92 17.33 17.17
CA LYS A 210 -13.63 16.09 17.57
C LYS A 210 -14.91 15.82 16.76
N VAL A 211 -14.73 15.47 15.47
CA VAL A 211 -15.81 15.08 14.55
C VAL A 211 -15.77 13.58 14.24
N PRO A 212 -16.91 12.90 14.03
CA PRO A 212 -16.95 11.55 13.50
C PRO A 212 -16.38 11.49 12.08
N ASN A 213 -15.31 10.73 11.88
CA ASN A 213 -14.66 10.52 10.57
C ASN A 213 -14.37 11.82 9.79
N LEU A 214 -13.27 12.50 10.13
CA LEU A 214 -12.85 13.72 9.43
C LEU A 214 -12.75 13.50 7.91
N ARG A 215 -13.37 14.41 7.15
CA ARG A 215 -13.52 14.37 5.69
C ARG A 215 -13.43 15.79 5.12
N LYS A 216 -13.25 15.91 3.81
CA LYS A 216 -13.18 17.20 3.09
C LYS A 216 -14.36 18.14 3.36
N ASN A 217 -15.57 17.60 3.52
CA ASN A 217 -16.79 18.36 3.82
C ASN A 217 -16.63 19.23 5.08
N HIS A 218 -16.01 18.67 6.13
CA HIS A 218 -15.68 19.40 7.35
C HIS A 218 -14.73 20.56 7.10
N ILE A 219 -13.71 20.33 6.26
CA ILE A 219 -12.71 21.34 5.90
C ILE A 219 -13.35 22.50 5.13
N LEU A 220 -14.25 22.18 4.19
CA LEU A 220 -15.00 23.16 3.42
C LEU A 220 -15.85 24.06 4.33
N VAL A 221 -16.56 23.47 5.28
CA VAL A 221 -17.37 24.24 6.24
C VAL A 221 -16.49 25.14 7.11
N LEU A 222 -15.40 24.61 7.68
CA LEU A 222 -14.50 25.42 8.50
C LEU A 222 -13.91 26.59 7.73
N LYS A 223 -13.53 26.35 6.47
CA LYS A 223 -13.07 27.40 5.56
C LYS A 223 -14.15 28.45 5.35
N MET A 224 -15.35 28.05 4.92
CA MET A 224 -16.50 28.94 4.72
C MET A 224 -16.80 29.79 5.97
N LEU A 225 -16.88 29.17 7.15
CA LEU A 225 -17.17 29.85 8.41
C LEU A 225 -16.12 30.93 8.77
N VAL A 226 -14.84 30.67 8.49
CA VAL A 226 -13.75 31.61 8.78
C VAL A 226 -13.65 32.68 7.70
N THR A 227 -13.74 32.33 6.42
CA THR A 227 -13.48 33.27 5.32
C THR A 227 -14.69 34.09 4.93
N GLU A 228 -15.87 33.48 4.86
CA GLU A 228 -17.09 34.15 4.41
C GLU A 228 -17.86 34.78 5.58
N TYR A 229 -17.97 34.05 6.69
CA TYR A 229 -18.72 34.50 7.87
C TYR A 229 -17.84 35.13 8.95
N GLN A 230 -16.52 35.21 8.72
CA GLN A 230 -15.54 35.88 9.60
C GLN A 230 -15.59 35.40 11.05
N LEU A 231 -15.95 34.14 11.29
CA LEU A 231 -15.91 33.55 12.61
C LEU A 231 -14.45 33.35 13.05
N SER A 232 -14.20 33.46 14.34
CA SER A 232 -12.93 32.99 14.90
C SER A 232 -12.83 31.47 14.76
N HIS A 233 -11.60 30.95 14.66
CA HIS A 233 -11.34 29.50 14.56
C HIS A 233 -12.08 28.70 15.64
N SER A 234 -12.06 29.16 16.90
CA SER A 234 -12.77 28.49 18.00
C SER A 234 -14.30 28.47 17.82
N LYS A 235 -14.90 29.53 17.25
CA LYS A 235 -16.34 29.55 16.95
C LYS A 235 -16.67 28.64 15.77
N ALA A 236 -15.84 28.62 14.73
CA ALA A 236 -16.01 27.72 13.59
C ALA A 236 -15.94 26.25 14.02
N ILE A 237 -15.02 25.92 14.93
CA ILE A 237 -14.93 24.59 15.55
C ILE A 237 -16.19 24.26 16.35
N ALA A 238 -16.70 25.20 17.15
CA ALA A 238 -17.90 24.99 17.95
C ALA A 238 -19.15 24.72 17.08
N GLU A 239 -19.24 25.32 15.89
CA GLU A 239 -20.29 25.01 14.92
C GLU A 239 -20.19 23.56 14.44
N LEU A 240 -18.99 23.07 14.13
CA LEU A 240 -18.82 21.77 13.48
C LEU A 240 -18.65 20.59 14.43
N LYS A 241 -18.23 20.84 15.68
CA LYS A 241 -17.89 19.79 16.65
C LYS A 241 -19.04 18.79 16.84
N GLY A 242 -18.70 17.50 16.79
CA GLY A 242 -19.66 16.41 16.92
C GLY A 242 -20.58 16.20 15.72
N LEU A 243 -20.45 16.97 14.64
CA LEU A 243 -21.19 16.74 13.40
C LEU A 243 -20.42 15.78 12.50
N ASN A 244 -21.14 14.84 11.88
CA ASN A 244 -20.61 13.99 10.82
C ASN A 244 -20.52 14.76 9.49
N TYR A 245 -20.05 14.10 8.43
CA TYR A 245 -19.81 14.74 7.14
C TYR A 245 -21.09 15.16 6.39
N GLU A 246 -22.22 14.46 6.57
CA GLU A 246 -23.52 14.83 5.96
C GLU A 246 -24.11 16.05 6.67
N HIS A 247 -24.02 16.10 8.00
CA HIS A 247 -24.35 17.28 8.78
C HIS A 247 -23.46 18.48 8.41
N ALA A 248 -22.17 18.26 8.15
CA ALA A 248 -21.27 19.29 7.66
C ALA A 248 -21.76 19.86 6.30
N ASP A 249 -22.19 19.00 5.37
CA ASP A 249 -22.74 19.46 4.08
C ASP A 249 -24.04 20.25 4.25
N ALA A 250 -24.95 19.80 5.12
CA ALA A 250 -26.17 20.52 5.46
C ALA A 250 -25.84 21.92 6.02
N LEU A 251 -24.87 21.99 6.93
CA LEU A 251 -24.40 23.22 7.52
C LEU A 251 -23.81 24.14 6.46
N ASN A 252 -22.97 23.63 5.55
CA ASN A 252 -22.40 24.39 4.44
C ASN A 252 -23.49 25.00 3.55
N ALA A 253 -24.52 24.23 3.22
CA ALA A 253 -25.59 24.66 2.31
C ALA A 253 -26.54 25.69 2.93
N LEU A 254 -26.79 25.60 4.25
CA LEU A 254 -27.88 26.31 4.92
C LEU A 254 -27.42 27.31 5.99
N TYR A 255 -26.11 27.51 6.18
CA TYR A 255 -25.60 28.47 7.15
C TYR A 255 -26.13 29.90 6.91
N SER A 256 -26.19 30.32 5.64
CA SER A 256 -26.71 31.63 5.22
C SER A 256 -28.18 31.81 5.55
N ARG A 257 -28.93 30.71 5.64
CA ARG A 257 -30.36 30.68 5.99
C ARG A 257 -30.60 30.60 7.50
N GLY A 258 -29.53 30.65 8.30
CA GLY A 258 -29.63 30.62 9.76
C GLY A 258 -29.46 29.22 10.37
N LEU A 259 -29.19 28.17 9.58
CA LEU A 259 -28.84 26.86 10.15
C LEU A 259 -27.51 26.98 10.91
N ARG A 260 -27.43 26.33 12.07
CA ARG A 260 -26.28 26.35 12.99
C ARG A 260 -26.00 24.93 13.43
N GLY A 261 -24.77 24.66 13.84
CA GLY A 261 -24.38 23.33 14.29
C GLY A 261 -25.20 22.80 15.45
N ASP A 262 -25.64 23.68 16.36
CA ASP A 262 -26.50 23.30 17.48
C ASP A 262 -27.88 22.81 17.00
N HIS A 263 -28.39 23.29 15.85
CA HIS A 263 -29.64 22.77 15.31
C HIS A 263 -29.48 21.32 14.85
N LEU A 264 -28.36 21.01 14.20
CA LEU A 264 -28.06 19.67 13.68
C LEU A 264 -27.72 18.68 14.81
N ARG A 265 -26.96 19.11 15.83
CA ARG A 265 -26.65 18.26 17.00
C ARG A 265 -27.89 17.86 17.80
N ASN A 266 -28.93 18.69 17.77
CA ASN A 266 -30.17 18.45 18.50
C ASN A 266 -31.25 17.75 17.65
N LEU A 267 -30.93 17.31 16.42
CA LEU A 267 -31.81 16.46 15.64
C LEU A 267 -31.93 15.09 16.31
N PHE A 268 -33.17 14.65 16.55
CA PHE A 268 -33.43 13.28 17.00
C PHE A 268 -33.44 12.32 15.80
N ILE A 269 -32.34 12.22 15.09
CA ILE A 269 -32.17 11.31 13.95
C ILE A 269 -30.87 10.54 14.20
N ASP A 270 -30.88 9.22 13.96
CA ASP A 270 -29.66 8.44 14.02
C ASP A 270 -28.65 8.96 12.99
N GLU A 271 -27.39 9.10 13.37
CA GLU A 271 -26.36 9.72 12.52
C GLU A 271 -26.17 9.01 11.16
N GLU A 272 -26.52 7.73 11.08
CA GLU A 272 -26.46 6.92 9.86
C GLU A 272 -27.64 7.17 8.90
N GLU A 273 -28.75 7.71 9.42
CA GLU A 273 -29.98 7.96 8.67
C GLU A 273 -30.03 9.38 8.07
N PHE A 274 -29.30 10.33 8.65
CA PHE A 274 -29.24 11.69 8.10
C PHE A 274 -28.43 11.70 6.79
N GLY A 275 -29.07 12.15 5.71
CA GLY A 275 -28.43 12.21 4.40
C GLY A 275 -28.85 13.41 3.54
N PRO A 276 -28.49 13.40 2.25
CA PRO A 276 -28.71 14.54 1.35
C PRO A 276 -30.19 14.93 1.21
N HIS A 277 -31.12 13.98 1.33
CA HIS A 277 -32.55 14.26 1.26
C HIS A 277 -33.05 15.10 2.43
N HIS A 278 -32.51 14.93 3.64
CA HIS A 278 -32.84 15.78 4.78
C HIS A 278 -32.43 17.22 4.52
N THR A 279 -31.25 17.43 3.93
CA THR A 279 -30.78 18.77 3.53
C THR A 279 -31.69 19.41 2.48
N VAL A 280 -32.10 18.65 1.46
CA VAL A 280 -33.02 19.15 0.42
C VAL A 280 -34.40 19.48 0.99
N VAL A 281 -34.93 18.64 1.89
CA VAL A 281 -36.21 18.93 2.55
C VAL A 281 -36.10 20.13 3.47
N LEU A 282 -35.01 20.31 4.21
CA LEU A 282 -34.77 21.54 4.98
C LEU A 282 -34.79 22.78 4.07
N MET A 283 -34.13 22.72 2.91
CA MET A 283 -34.19 23.80 1.92
C MET A 283 -35.63 24.10 1.49
N MET A 284 -36.40 23.08 1.12
CA MET A 284 -37.79 23.21 0.70
C MET A 284 -38.65 23.83 1.82
N LEU A 285 -38.51 23.36 3.06
CA LEU A 285 -39.25 23.86 4.20
C LEU A 285 -38.98 25.34 4.47
N MET A 286 -37.72 25.76 4.33
CA MET A 286 -37.30 27.14 4.60
C MET A 286 -37.62 28.08 3.43
N ASP A 287 -37.32 27.67 2.20
CA ASP A 287 -37.41 28.53 1.01
C ASP A 287 -38.84 28.54 0.44
N ASP A 288 -39.48 27.37 0.31
CA ASP A 288 -40.79 27.24 -0.35
C ASP A 288 -41.94 27.32 0.65
N TRP A 289 -41.80 26.69 1.82
CA TRP A 289 -42.87 26.67 2.84
C TRP A 289 -42.70 27.79 3.88
N HIS A 290 -41.59 28.53 3.80
CA HIS A 290 -41.28 29.70 4.62
C HIS A 290 -41.26 29.41 6.13
N TYR A 291 -40.85 28.20 6.52
CA TYR A 291 -40.62 27.86 7.91
C TYR A 291 -39.35 28.56 8.39
N ASP A 292 -39.36 29.03 9.64
CA ASP A 292 -38.10 29.40 10.29
C ASP A 292 -37.23 28.14 10.50
N VAL A 293 -35.93 28.36 10.78
CA VAL A 293 -34.95 27.28 10.93
C VAL A 293 -35.39 26.27 12.00
N GLU A 294 -35.90 26.74 13.13
CA GLU A 294 -36.30 25.87 14.23
C GLU A 294 -37.50 25.01 13.83
N ALA A 295 -38.50 25.60 13.18
CA ALA A 295 -39.68 24.90 12.69
C ALA A 295 -39.31 23.87 11.62
N ALA A 296 -38.41 24.21 10.68
CA ALA A 296 -37.93 23.29 9.65
C ALA A 296 -37.18 22.09 10.26
N VAL A 297 -36.25 22.35 11.18
CA VAL A 297 -35.47 21.31 11.89
C VAL A 297 -36.39 20.41 12.73
N ARG A 298 -37.35 20.98 13.46
CA ARG A 298 -38.34 20.19 14.21
C ARG A 298 -39.20 19.32 13.30
N CYS A 299 -39.51 19.79 12.08
CA CYS A 299 -40.37 19.06 11.15
C CYS A 299 -39.71 17.80 10.59
N ILE A 300 -38.38 17.80 10.44
CA ILE A 300 -37.63 16.63 9.96
C ILE A 300 -37.07 15.78 11.09
N SER A 301 -37.09 16.27 12.32
CA SER A 301 -36.53 15.56 13.47
C SER A 301 -37.30 14.27 13.72
N GLY A 302 -36.59 13.15 13.83
CA GLY A 302 -37.19 11.82 13.97
C GLY A 302 -37.61 11.18 12.67
N CYS A 303 -37.48 11.88 11.53
CA CYS A 303 -37.80 11.32 10.22
C CYS A 303 -36.64 10.49 9.68
N ASP A 304 -36.88 9.20 9.46
CA ASP A 304 -35.97 8.33 8.72
C ASP A 304 -35.98 8.66 7.21
N PHE A 305 -35.20 7.90 6.43
CA PHE A 305 -35.11 8.07 5.00
C PHE A 305 -36.45 7.87 4.24
N GLU A 306 -37.32 6.97 4.67
CA GLU A 306 -38.61 6.75 3.98
C GLU A 306 -39.60 7.87 4.32
N GLU A 307 -39.56 8.36 5.55
CA GLU A 307 -40.40 9.45 6.04
C GLU A 307 -40.00 10.78 5.41
N ILE A 308 -38.70 11.06 5.27
CA ILE A 308 -38.23 12.30 4.66
C ILE A 308 -38.65 12.39 3.18
N GLN A 309 -38.74 11.27 2.47
CA GLN A 309 -39.18 11.24 1.07
C GLN A 309 -40.66 11.60 0.90
N LYS A 310 -41.51 11.41 1.92
CA LYS A 310 -42.94 11.75 1.83
C LYS A 310 -43.15 13.25 1.62
N PHE A 311 -42.22 14.09 2.07
CA PHE A 311 -42.28 15.55 1.90
C PHE A 311 -42.37 15.99 0.43
N TYR A 312 -41.77 15.26 -0.50
CA TYR A 312 -41.85 15.58 -1.93
C TYR A 312 -43.25 15.44 -2.52
N SER A 313 -44.15 14.72 -1.83
CA SER A 313 -45.54 14.51 -2.26
C SER A 313 -46.54 15.40 -1.51
N ILE A 314 -46.09 16.15 -0.50
CA ILE A 314 -46.95 17.02 0.31
C ILE A 314 -47.02 18.39 -0.36
N PRO A 315 -48.22 18.93 -0.69
CA PRO A 315 -48.33 20.28 -1.21
C PRO A 315 -47.95 21.30 -0.14
N ALA A 316 -47.36 22.43 -0.55
CA ALA A 316 -47.03 23.52 0.37
C ALA A 316 -48.27 23.94 1.17
N PRO A 317 -48.16 24.14 2.51
CA PRO A 317 -49.27 24.58 3.32
C PRO A 317 -49.79 25.93 2.80
N THR A 318 -51.07 26.02 2.48
CA THR A 318 -51.72 27.30 2.15
C THR A 318 -51.79 28.17 3.40
N ARG A 319 -51.20 29.37 3.33
CA ARG A 319 -51.31 30.42 4.35
C ARG A 319 -52.75 30.88 4.55
#